data_AF-A0A8T4Q964-F1
#
_entry.id   AF-A0A8T4Q964-F1
#
_cell.length_a   1.000
_cell.length_b   1.000
_cell.length_c   1.000
_cell.angle_alpha   90.00
_cell.angle_beta   90.00
_cell.angle_gamma   90.00
#
_symmetry.space_group_name_H-M   'P 1'
#
loop_
_entity.id
_entity.type
_entity.pdbx_description
1 polymer ?
#
loop_
_entity_poly.entity_id
_entity_poly.type
_entity_poly.pdbx_seq_one_letter_code
_entity_poly.pdbx_strand_id
1 'polypeptide(L)'
;MDKFNTFSNVLEGKEFKFINGNVAKNVTQLYKNIKEIPRKDFITHCNDKKNEFYNWIFDEVKDIELAKEILGCTEKKEVIDAMQTYFTTITKPEPKILKKEQKRPESIYNKKELIQPLPDGLLSQALNLKREKKTKSAEIVRREELLKNLKEVYNIGR
;
A
#
# COMPACT_ATOMS: atom_id res chain seq x y z
N MET A 1 -13.01 6.92 -6.64
CA MET A 1 -11.85 6.56 -7.49
C MET A 1 -12.30 5.39 -8.34
N ASP A 2 -12.36 5.58 -9.65
CA ASP A 2 -12.86 4.58 -10.59
C ASP A 2 -11.93 3.36 -10.62
N LYS A 3 -12.48 2.20 -10.26
CA LYS A 3 -11.77 0.92 -10.13
C LYS A 3 -11.41 0.26 -11.48
N PHE A 4 -11.52 0.94 -12.61
CA PHE A 4 -11.80 0.27 -13.89
C PHE A 4 -10.79 0.46 -15.03
N ASN A 5 -9.68 1.18 -14.83
CA ASN A 5 -8.74 1.40 -15.95
C ASN A 5 -7.71 0.26 -16.14
N THR A 6 -7.66 -0.72 -15.24
CA THR A 6 -6.67 -1.82 -15.25
C THR A 6 -6.70 -2.67 -16.53
N PHE A 7 -7.90 -2.92 -17.06
CA PHE A 7 -8.11 -3.79 -18.22
C PHE A 7 -8.23 -3.02 -19.55
N SER A 8 -8.41 -1.70 -19.47
CA SER A 8 -8.52 -0.83 -20.64
C SER A 8 -7.14 -0.49 -21.18
N ASN A 9 -7.07 -0.20 -22.48
CA ASN A 9 -5.85 0.31 -23.07
C ASN A 9 -5.59 1.73 -22.59
N VAL A 10 -4.31 2.03 -22.32
CA VAL A 10 -3.84 3.41 -22.13
C VAL A 10 -3.92 4.17 -23.45
N LEU A 11 -3.79 5.50 -23.35
CA LEU A 11 -3.74 6.38 -24.51
C LEU A 11 -2.52 6.05 -25.40
N GLU A 12 -2.65 6.35 -26.69
CA GLU A 12 -1.55 6.17 -27.65
C GLU A 12 -0.31 6.97 -27.23
N GLY A 13 0.86 6.35 -27.32
CA GLY A 13 2.13 6.91 -26.87
C GLY A 13 2.41 6.77 -25.37
N LYS A 14 1.43 6.30 -24.58
CA LYS A 14 1.59 6.02 -23.14
C LYS A 14 1.80 4.54 -22.84
N GLU A 15 1.98 3.71 -23.86
CA GLU A 15 2.23 2.28 -23.68
C GLU A 15 3.57 2.00 -22.98
N PHE A 16 3.63 0.89 -22.25
CA PHE A 16 4.90 0.42 -21.71
C PHE A 16 5.74 -0.22 -22.81
N LYS A 17 6.98 0.25 -22.98
CA LYS A 17 7.93 -0.25 -23.98
C LYS A 17 8.98 -1.11 -23.31
N PHE A 18 9.03 -2.39 -23.67
CA PHE A 18 10.07 -3.31 -23.23
C PHE A 18 11.33 -3.13 -24.08
N ILE A 19 12.50 -3.45 -23.50
CA ILE A 19 13.78 -3.33 -24.21
C ILE A 19 13.91 -4.26 -25.43
N ASN A 20 13.12 -5.34 -25.46
CA ASN A 20 13.07 -6.27 -26.60
C ASN A 20 12.15 -5.81 -27.73
N GLY A 21 11.57 -4.61 -27.64
CA GLY A 21 10.65 -4.04 -28.63
C GLY A 21 9.18 -4.42 -28.40
N ASN A 22 8.87 -5.31 -27.46
CA ASN A 22 7.48 -5.61 -27.11
C ASN A 22 6.83 -4.39 -26.43
N VAL A 23 5.52 -4.26 -26.60
CA VAL A 23 4.75 -3.16 -26.04
C VAL A 23 3.56 -3.72 -25.26
N ALA A 24 3.26 -3.11 -24.10
CA ALA A 24 2.05 -3.39 -23.35
C ALA A 24 1.16 -2.14 -23.29
N LYS A 25 -0.07 -2.28 -23.78
CA LYS A 25 -1.09 -1.22 -23.81
C LYS A 25 -1.97 -1.22 -22.58
N ASN A 26 -1.96 -2.29 -21.80
CA ASN A 26 -2.74 -2.46 -20.59
C ASN A 26 -2.05 -3.43 -19.63
N VAL A 27 -2.58 -3.56 -18.41
CA VAL A 27 -1.96 -4.37 -17.35
C VAL A 27 -1.95 -5.87 -17.70
N THR A 28 -2.97 -6.37 -18.40
CA THR A 28 -3.01 -7.78 -18.85
C THR A 28 -1.87 -8.10 -19.82
N GLN A 29 -1.61 -7.21 -20.78
CA GLN A 29 -0.49 -7.35 -21.71
C GLN A 29 0.85 -7.20 -21.00
N LEU A 30 0.95 -6.27 -20.04
CA LEU A 30 2.15 -6.11 -19.21
C LEU A 30 2.47 -7.42 -18.47
N TYR A 31 1.48 -8.01 -17.80
CA TYR A 31 1.63 -9.27 -17.08
C TYR A 31 2.11 -10.41 -17.98
N LYS A 32 1.49 -10.58 -19.16
CA LYS A 32 1.91 -11.61 -20.14
C LYS A 32 3.36 -11.38 -20.58
N ASN A 33 3.70 -10.16 -20.96
CA ASN A 33 5.06 -9.82 -21.39
C ASN A 33 6.07 -10.09 -20.26
N ILE A 34 5.78 -9.69 -19.02
CA ILE A 34 6.66 -9.95 -17.87
C ILE A 34 6.94 -11.46 -17.72
N LYS A 35 5.92 -12.32 -17.86
CA LYS A 35 6.10 -13.78 -17.77
C LYS A 35 7.05 -14.32 -18.84
N GLU A 36 7.01 -13.76 -20.04
CA GLU A 36 7.76 -14.25 -21.20
C GLU A 36 9.17 -13.67 -21.32
N ILE A 37 9.39 -12.42 -20.88
CA ILE A 37 10.71 -11.78 -21.08
C ILE A 37 11.85 -12.51 -20.33
N PRO A 38 13.04 -12.64 -20.91
CA PRO A 38 14.21 -13.17 -20.22
C PRO A 38 14.56 -12.39 -18.96
N ARG A 39 15.14 -13.05 -17.94
CA ARG A 39 15.58 -12.38 -16.70
C ARG A 39 16.52 -11.21 -16.95
N LYS A 40 17.43 -11.35 -17.93
CA LYS A 40 18.37 -10.29 -18.32
C LYS A 40 17.68 -9.01 -18.83
N ASP A 41 16.50 -9.14 -19.43
CA ASP A 41 15.73 -8.02 -19.95
C ASP A 41 14.75 -7.50 -18.88
N PHE A 42 14.29 -8.37 -17.97
CA PHE A 42 13.50 -7.95 -16.82
C PHE A 42 14.27 -6.98 -15.91
N ILE A 43 15.54 -7.29 -15.60
CA ILE A 43 16.33 -6.52 -14.63
C ILE A 43 16.63 -5.09 -15.11
N THR A 44 16.52 -4.82 -16.41
CA THR A 44 16.67 -3.47 -16.97
C THR A 44 15.46 -2.60 -16.64
N HIS A 45 14.31 -3.18 -16.30
CA HIS A 45 13.08 -2.47 -15.95
C HIS A 45 12.79 -2.49 -14.44
N CYS A 46 13.11 -3.60 -13.76
CA CYS A 46 12.82 -3.77 -12.34
C CYS A 46 13.98 -4.47 -11.61
N ASN A 47 14.46 -3.84 -10.55
CA ASN A 47 15.55 -4.28 -9.67
C ASN A 47 15.52 -3.49 -8.35
N ASP A 48 16.49 -3.72 -7.46
CA ASP A 48 16.56 -3.06 -6.14
C ASP A 48 16.62 -1.52 -6.17
N LYS A 49 16.98 -0.92 -7.32
CA LYS A 49 17.13 0.53 -7.48
C LYS A 49 15.92 1.18 -8.16
N LYS A 50 15.13 0.42 -8.94
CA LYS A 50 14.01 0.97 -9.69
C LYS A 50 12.96 -0.09 -10.00
N ASN A 51 11.71 0.35 -10.14
CA ASN A 51 10.62 -0.46 -10.63
C ASN A 51 9.78 0.35 -11.63
N GLU A 52 10.10 0.20 -12.91
CA GLU A 52 9.40 0.93 -13.98
C GLU A 52 7.96 0.43 -14.18
N PHE A 53 7.68 -0.82 -13.81
CA PHE A 53 6.32 -1.36 -13.84
C PHE A 53 5.42 -0.64 -12.84
N TYR A 54 5.89 -0.43 -11.62
CA TYR A 54 5.20 0.37 -10.62
C TYR A 54 4.89 1.78 -11.14
N ASN A 55 5.91 2.49 -11.63
CA ASN A 55 5.76 3.86 -12.11
C ASN A 55 4.70 3.92 -13.22
N TRP A 56 4.79 3.02 -14.20
CA TRP A 56 3.83 3.01 -15.32
C TRP A 56 2.40 2.69 -14.90
N ILE A 57 2.20 1.72 -14.00
CA ILE A 57 0.85 1.40 -13.50
C ILE A 57 0.27 2.57 -12.69
N PHE A 58 1.10 3.22 -11.88
CA PHE A 58 0.69 4.36 -11.08
C PHE A 58 0.38 5.60 -11.94
N ASP A 59 1.24 5.91 -12.90
CA ASP A 59 1.18 7.16 -13.66
C ASP A 59 0.30 7.08 -14.91
N GLU A 60 0.28 5.97 -15.64
CA GLU A 60 -0.44 5.88 -16.92
C GLU A 60 -1.74 5.07 -16.78
N VAL A 61 -1.71 3.97 -16.03
CA VAL A 61 -2.92 3.15 -15.80
C VAL A 61 -3.81 3.75 -14.71
N LYS A 62 -3.22 4.43 -13.71
CA LYS A 62 -3.90 4.97 -12.52
C LYS A 62 -4.53 3.90 -11.62
N ASP A 63 -4.01 2.68 -11.65
CA ASP A 63 -4.40 1.61 -10.71
C ASP A 63 -3.51 1.67 -9.46
N ILE A 64 -3.97 2.45 -8.47
CA ILE A 64 -3.21 2.71 -7.24
C ILE A 64 -3.09 1.46 -6.37
N GLU A 65 -4.11 0.59 -6.37
CA GLU A 65 -4.11 -0.63 -5.55
C GLU A 65 -3.05 -1.58 -6.09
N LEU A 66 -3.07 -1.88 -7.39
CA LEU A 66 -2.05 -2.73 -8.00
C LEU A 66 -0.64 -2.13 -7.90
N ALA A 67 -0.49 -0.82 -8.13
CA ALA A 67 0.81 -0.17 -8.02
C ALA A 67 1.41 -0.36 -6.61
N LYS A 68 0.61 -0.24 -5.55
CA LYS A 68 1.07 -0.49 -4.18
C LYS A 68 1.50 -1.93 -3.95
N GLU A 69 0.76 -2.90 -4.48
CA GLU A 69 1.10 -4.33 -4.33
C GLU A 69 2.47 -4.66 -4.94
N ILE A 70 2.86 -4.00 -6.04
CA ILE A 70 4.13 -4.29 -6.73
C ILE A 70 5.28 -3.34 -6.36
N LEU A 71 5.03 -2.28 -5.61
CA LEU A 71 6.02 -1.22 -5.31
C LEU A 71 7.33 -1.77 -4.73
N GLY A 72 7.22 -2.74 -3.81
CA GLY A 72 8.37 -3.36 -3.14
C GLY A 72 8.98 -4.55 -3.88
N CYS A 73 8.40 -4.97 -5.00
CA CYS A 73 8.89 -6.13 -5.75
C CYS A 73 10.14 -5.76 -6.54
N THR A 74 11.18 -6.57 -6.43
CA THR A 74 12.46 -6.40 -7.13
C THR A 74 12.76 -7.59 -8.04
N GLU A 75 12.12 -8.74 -7.77
CA GLU A 75 12.29 -9.94 -8.57
C GLU A 75 11.09 -10.19 -9.51
N LYS A 76 11.39 -10.84 -10.65
CA LYS A 76 10.36 -11.23 -11.63
C LYS A 76 9.24 -12.06 -11.03
N LYS A 77 9.59 -13.01 -10.16
CA LYS A 77 8.60 -13.88 -9.53
C LYS A 77 7.68 -13.10 -8.60
N GLU A 78 8.23 -12.20 -7.78
CA GLU A 78 7.46 -11.36 -6.86
C GLU A 78 6.43 -10.52 -7.61
N VAL A 79 6.84 -9.85 -8.69
CA VAL A 79 5.93 -9.05 -9.53
C VAL A 79 4.81 -9.93 -10.11
N ILE A 80 5.14 -11.11 -10.64
CA ILE A 80 4.16 -12.03 -11.20
C ILE A 80 3.16 -12.49 -10.14
N ASP A 81 3.64 -12.90 -8.97
CA ASP A 81 2.81 -13.41 -7.88
C ASP A 81 1.89 -12.32 -7.33
N ALA A 82 2.38 -11.09 -7.16
CA ALA A 82 1.60 -9.94 -6.75
C ALA A 82 0.50 -9.59 -7.78
N MET A 83 0.85 -9.49 -9.07
CA MET A 83 -0.13 -9.21 -10.14
C MET A 83 -1.18 -10.32 -10.25
N GLN A 84 -0.77 -11.60 -10.16
CA GLN A 84 -1.68 -12.74 -10.20
C GLN A 84 -2.65 -12.74 -9.02
N THR A 85 -2.16 -12.42 -7.83
CA THR A 85 -2.97 -12.29 -6.61
C THR A 85 -4.00 -11.19 -6.81
N TYR A 86 -3.57 -10.02 -7.28
CA TYR A 86 -4.45 -8.89 -7.54
C TYR A 86 -5.54 -9.23 -8.57
N PHE A 87 -5.18 -9.81 -9.72
CA PHE A 87 -6.17 -10.25 -10.71
C PHE A 87 -7.18 -11.24 -10.13
N THR A 88 -6.72 -12.16 -9.28
CA THR A 88 -7.59 -13.13 -8.63
C THR A 88 -8.57 -12.44 -7.66
N THR A 89 -8.13 -11.40 -6.95
CA THR A 89 -9.00 -10.63 -6.04
C THR A 89 -10.09 -9.84 -6.77
N ILE A 90 -9.78 -9.26 -7.93
CA ILE A 90 -10.73 -8.42 -8.67
C ILE A 90 -11.67 -9.20 -9.61
N THR A 91 -11.29 -10.43 -10.01
CA THR A 91 -12.09 -11.28 -10.93
C THR A 91 -13.01 -12.26 -10.22
N LYS A 92 -12.80 -12.52 -8.93
CA LYS A 92 -13.75 -13.30 -8.15
C LYS A 92 -14.97 -12.42 -7.86
N PRO A 93 -16.21 -12.88 -8.15
CA PRO A 93 -17.38 -12.23 -7.57
C PRO A 93 -17.20 -12.25 -6.05
N GLU A 94 -17.49 -11.13 -5.37
CA GLU A 94 -17.33 -11.03 -3.93
C GLU A 94 -17.86 -12.31 -3.26
N PRO A 95 -17.03 -13.06 -2.52
CA PRO A 95 -17.57 -14.09 -1.67
C PRO A 95 -18.57 -13.39 -0.74
N LYS A 96 -19.86 -13.77 -0.83
CA LYS A 96 -20.86 -13.45 0.19
C LYS A 96 -20.18 -13.68 1.53
N ILE A 97 -20.03 -12.60 2.28
CA ILE A 97 -19.18 -12.50 3.46
C ILE A 97 -19.47 -13.68 4.39
N LEU A 98 -18.69 -14.75 4.32
CA LEU A 98 -18.46 -15.61 5.47
C LEU A 98 -17.46 -14.83 6.31
N LYS A 99 -18.02 -13.93 7.14
CA LYS A 99 -17.31 -13.33 8.25
C LYS A 99 -16.69 -14.50 8.99
N LYS A 100 -15.36 -14.65 8.94
CA LYS A 100 -14.71 -15.36 10.02
C LYS A 100 -14.97 -14.51 11.25
N GLU A 101 -15.96 -14.93 12.03
CA GLU A 101 -16.07 -14.59 13.44
C GLU A 101 -14.69 -14.80 14.07
N GLN A 102 -13.92 -13.73 14.18
CA GLN A 102 -13.05 -13.58 15.32
C GLN A 102 -14.01 -13.53 16.52
N LYS A 103 -13.90 -14.51 17.41
CA LYS A 103 -14.64 -14.51 18.67
C LYS A 103 -14.45 -13.15 19.38
N ARG A 104 -15.44 -12.28 19.27
CA ARG A 104 -15.73 -11.22 20.23
C ARG A 104 -16.78 -11.82 21.17
N PRO A 105 -16.55 -11.90 22.49
CA PRO A 105 -17.55 -12.48 23.38
C PRO A 105 -18.86 -11.71 23.25
N GLU A 106 -19.93 -12.48 23.15
CA GLU A 106 -21.29 -12.09 22.82
C GLU A 106 -21.81 -10.99 23.77
N SER A 107 -22.38 -9.94 23.20
CA SER A 107 -23.40 -9.16 23.92
C SER A 107 -24.64 -9.06 23.03
N ILE A 108 -25.59 -9.92 23.39
CA ILE A 108 -26.96 -9.97 22.95
C ILE A 108 -27.60 -8.60 23.15
N TYR A 109 -27.89 -7.84 22.09
CA TYR A 109 -28.90 -6.78 22.18
C TYR A 109 -29.84 -6.83 20.99
N ASN A 110 -31.06 -7.23 21.34
CA ASN A 110 -32.23 -7.37 20.51
C ASN A 110 -32.66 -6.00 19.99
N LYS A 111 -33.08 -5.94 18.73
CA LYS A 111 -33.42 -4.72 17.98
C LYS A 111 -34.81 -4.20 18.37
N LYS A 112 -35.00 -3.85 19.65
CA LYS A 112 -36.18 -3.14 20.18
C LYS A 112 -35.77 -2.39 21.44
N GLU A 113 -35.18 -1.19 21.31
CA GLU A 113 -35.40 -0.03 22.20
C GLU A 113 -34.45 1.15 21.89
N LEU A 114 -35.08 2.32 21.73
CA LEU A 114 -34.62 3.71 21.85
C LEU A 114 -33.14 4.10 21.60
N ILE A 115 -32.95 4.97 20.59
CA ILE A 115 -31.84 5.92 20.49
C ILE A 115 -31.84 6.79 21.75
N GLN A 116 -30.81 6.65 22.59
CA GLN A 116 -30.50 7.62 23.64
C GLN A 116 -29.25 8.40 23.20
N PRO A 117 -29.25 9.75 23.26
CA PRO A 117 -28.09 10.53 22.83
C PRO A 117 -26.86 10.22 23.70
N LEU A 118 -25.68 10.19 23.07
CA LEU A 118 -24.39 9.89 23.69
C LEU A 118 -24.07 10.93 24.80
N PRO A 119 -23.70 10.53 26.02
CA PRO A 119 -23.47 11.48 27.11
C PRO A 119 -22.16 12.28 26.93
N ASP A 120 -22.22 13.57 27.27
CA ASP A 120 -21.22 14.61 27.00
C ASP A 120 -19.79 14.38 27.57
N GLY A 121 -19.57 13.30 28.35
CA GLY A 121 -18.30 13.03 29.02
C GLY A 121 -17.21 12.35 28.18
N LEU A 122 -17.56 11.70 27.06
CA LEU A 122 -16.61 10.90 26.26
C LEU A 122 -15.69 11.76 25.38
N LEU A 123 -16.12 12.97 25.00
CA LEU A 123 -15.31 13.87 24.17
C LEU A 123 -14.10 14.41 24.95
N SER A 124 -14.28 14.73 26.23
CA SER A 124 -13.23 15.23 27.12
C SER A 124 -12.14 14.18 27.38
N GLN A 125 -12.52 12.90 27.51
CA GLN A 125 -11.55 11.81 27.66
C GLN A 125 -10.72 11.61 26.39
N ALA A 126 -11.35 11.67 25.21
CA ALA A 126 -10.65 11.54 23.92
C ALA A 126 -9.68 12.71 23.65
N LEU A 127 -10.01 13.92 24.10
CA LEU A 127 -9.15 15.09 23.97
C LEU A 127 -7.93 15.01 24.91
N ASN A 128 -8.11 14.51 26.14
CA ASN A 128 -7.01 14.35 27.09
C ASN A 128 -5.99 13.29 26.61
N LEU A 129 -6.45 12.16 26.06
CA LEU A 129 -5.59 11.13 25.45
C LEU A 129 -4.77 11.66 24.26
N LYS A 130 -5.32 12.56 23.44
CA LYS A 130 -4.57 13.18 22.33
C LYS A 130 -3.50 14.15 22.85
N ARG A 131 -3.78 14.89 23.92
CA ARG A 131 -2.82 15.81 24.54
C ARG A 131 -1.65 15.07 25.19
N GLU A 132 -1.91 13.97 25.90
CA GLU A 132 -0.86 13.13 26.52
C GLU A 132 0.06 12.44 25.50
N LYS A 133 -0.46 12.03 24.34
CA LYS A 133 0.39 11.49 23.27
C LYS A 133 1.31 12.56 22.67
N LYS A 134 0.83 13.80 22.55
CA LYS A 134 1.62 14.91 22.02
C LYS A 134 2.76 15.33 22.97
N THR A 135 2.53 15.31 24.28
CA THR A 135 3.56 15.66 25.29
C THR A 135 4.65 14.59 25.38
N LYS A 136 4.30 13.30 25.35
CA LYS A 136 5.29 12.20 25.31
C LYS A 136 6.18 12.26 24.07
N SER A 137 5.63 12.58 22.89
CA SER A 137 6.44 12.78 21.69
C SER A 137 7.39 13.96 21.79
N ALA A 138 6.99 15.06 22.45
CA ALA A 138 7.86 16.23 22.63
C ALA A 138 8.99 15.99 23.65
N GLU A 139 8.74 15.22 24.72
CA GLU A 139 9.77 14.85 25.69
C GLU A 139 10.83 13.90 25.10
N ILE A 140 10.44 12.99 24.21
CA ILE A 140 11.37 12.10 23.49
C ILE A 140 12.31 12.92 22.61
N VAL A 141 11.77 13.86 21.81
CA VAL A 141 12.57 14.73 20.95
C VAL A 141 13.56 15.57 21.77
N ARG A 142 13.11 16.14 22.90
CA ARG A 142 13.96 16.93 23.78
C ARG A 142 15.10 16.11 24.42
N ARG A 143 14.85 14.83 24.71
CA ARG A 143 15.85 13.90 25.25
C ARG A 143 16.90 13.50 24.21
N GLU A 144 16.50 13.28 22.96
CA GLU A 144 17.42 12.97 21.86
C GLU A 144 18.35 14.14 21.55
N GLU A 145 17.83 15.38 21.61
CA GLU A 145 18.63 16.59 21.39
C GLU A 145 19.63 16.86 22.52
N LEU A 146 19.24 16.60 23.78
CA LEU A 146 20.15 16.63 24.94
C LEU A 146 21.28 15.60 24.81
N LEU A 147 20.97 14.38 24.33
CA LEU A 147 21.98 13.34 24.09
C LEU A 147 22.91 13.69 22.94
N LYS A 148 22.40 14.35 21.89
CA LYS A 148 23.21 14.85 20.78
C LYS A 148 24.20 15.91 21.24
N ASN A 149 23.72 16.90 22.00
CA ASN A 149 24.56 17.98 22.53
C ASN A 149 25.61 17.47 23.53
N LEU A 150 25.27 16.48 24.36
CA LEU A 150 26.25 15.84 25.25
C LEU A 150 27.35 15.11 24.48
N LYS A 151 27.02 14.40 23.39
CA LYS A 151 28.05 13.74 22.56
C LYS A 151 29.02 14.73 21.91
N GLU A 152 28.52 15.91 21.54
CA GLU A 152 29.30 16.97 20.91
C GLU A 152 30.24 17.67 21.91
N VAL A 153 29.78 17.89 23.15
CA VAL A 153 30.61 18.50 24.21
C VAL A 153 31.74 17.57 24.69
N TYR A 154 31.51 16.26 24.75
CA TYR A 154 32.51 15.31 25.25
C TYR A 154 33.41 14.70 24.15
N ASN A 155 33.23 15.11 22.89
CA ASN A 155 33.96 14.60 21.71
C ASN A 155 34.20 13.08 21.75
N ILE A 156 33.16 12.33 22.14
CA ILE A 156 33.22 10.86 22.23
C ILE A 156 32.99 10.32 20.81
N GLY A 157 34.02 10.51 20.00
CA GLY A 157 34.16 10.01 18.65
C GLY A 157 35.58 9.51 18.45
N ARG A 158 35.83 8.27 18.87
CA ARG A 158 36.80 7.37 18.25
C ARG A 158 36.39 5.92 18.47
#